data_AF-A0A934TYB9-F1
#
_entry.id   AF-A0A934TYB9-F1
#
_cell.length_a   1.000
_cell.length_b   1.000
_cell.length_c   1.000
_cell.angle_alpha   90.00
_cell.angle_beta   90.00
_cell.angle_gamma   90.00
#
_symmetry.space_group_name_H-M   'P 1'
#
loop_
_entity.id
_entity.type
_entity.pdbx_description
1 polymer ?
#
loop_
_entity_poly.entity_id
_entity_poly.type
_entity_poly.pdbx_seq_one_letter_code
_entity_poly.pdbx_strand_id
1 'polypeptide(L)'
;MNSIKELTNVDEYKEFILSRVNERLTNDYFDITLVGSEGLAVSGRGNNAWNAYVASLNILNAGILFSKSNLFVSKLFETGTDGKRKSLEKHHLFPKAYLKSMGYSDAKINQMANYAYIDWKDNMDILDDAPSVYYPIICSGKSDEEIRRMESENALPHGWENMAYEDFLEARRKLMAAKIKAAFEQLKKNVQ
;
A
#
# COMPACT_ATOMS: atom_id res chain seq x y z
N MET A 1 9.31 -27.85 -10.17
CA MET A 1 8.22 -28.07 -11.14
C MET A 1 7.77 -29.53 -11.22
N ASN A 2 8.60 -30.54 -10.92
CA ASN A 2 8.18 -31.95 -10.96
C ASN A 2 7.21 -32.35 -9.82
N SER A 3 7.36 -31.79 -8.61
CA SER A 3 6.54 -32.15 -7.45
C SER A 3 5.04 -31.85 -7.56
N ILE A 4 4.62 -30.94 -8.47
CA ILE A 4 3.20 -30.65 -8.69
C ILE A 4 2.53 -31.74 -9.55
N LYS A 5 3.32 -32.40 -10.43
CA LYS A 5 2.80 -33.42 -11.35
C LYS A 5 2.42 -34.73 -10.65
N GLU A 6 2.90 -34.93 -9.42
CA GLU A 6 2.68 -36.12 -8.61
C GLU A 6 1.45 -35.98 -7.69
N LEU A 7 0.86 -34.78 -7.60
CA LEU A 7 -0.31 -34.49 -6.76
C LEU A 7 -1.58 -34.93 -7.49
N THR A 8 -2.38 -35.77 -6.85
CA THR A 8 -3.52 -36.46 -7.47
C THR A 8 -4.87 -35.91 -7.05
N ASN A 9 -4.92 -35.15 -5.96
CA ASN A 9 -6.16 -34.60 -5.42
C ASN A 9 -5.98 -33.18 -4.84
N VAL A 10 -7.11 -32.55 -4.53
CA VAL A 10 -7.17 -31.15 -4.06
C VAL A 10 -6.50 -30.99 -2.70
N ASP A 11 -6.58 -31.98 -1.81
CA ASP A 11 -6.01 -31.90 -0.46
C ASP A 11 -4.48 -31.95 -0.53
N GLU A 12 -3.91 -32.85 -1.32
CA GLU A 12 -2.46 -32.90 -1.61
C GLU A 12 -1.95 -31.59 -2.22
N TYR A 13 -2.73 -31.00 -3.14
CA TYR A 13 -2.40 -29.71 -3.71
C TYR A 13 -2.45 -28.58 -2.68
N LYS A 14 -3.48 -28.56 -1.82
CA LYS A 14 -3.63 -27.60 -0.73
C LYS A 14 -2.46 -27.69 0.25
N GLU A 15 -2.14 -28.90 0.71
CA GLU A 15 -1.01 -29.15 1.63
C GLU A 15 0.32 -28.73 1.01
N PHE A 16 0.56 -29.05 -0.26
CA PHE A 16 1.75 -28.62 -0.97
C PHE A 16 1.88 -27.09 -0.99
N ILE A 17 0.83 -26.37 -1.36
CA ILE A 17 0.85 -24.90 -1.38
C ILE A 17 1.07 -24.33 0.01
N LEU A 18 0.37 -24.84 1.02
CA LEU A 18 0.52 -24.39 2.41
C LEU A 18 1.93 -24.64 2.95
N SER A 19 2.56 -25.76 2.60
CA SER A 19 3.95 -26.05 2.98
C SER A 19 4.91 -25.00 2.41
N ARG A 20 4.80 -24.71 1.10
CA ARG A 20 5.62 -23.69 0.43
C ARG A 20 5.40 -22.29 0.99
N VAL A 21 4.16 -21.97 1.35
CA VAL A 21 3.80 -20.71 2.00
C VAL A 21 4.44 -20.60 3.37
N ASN A 22 4.32 -21.61 4.23
CA ASN A 22 4.90 -21.60 5.58
C ASN A 22 6.44 -21.60 5.56
N GLU A 23 7.07 -22.26 4.59
CA GLU A 23 8.53 -22.26 4.40
C GLU A 23 9.06 -20.88 3.96
N ARG A 24 8.28 -20.10 3.20
CA ARG A 24 8.75 -18.86 2.56
C ARG A 24 8.28 -17.58 3.22
N LEU A 25 7.06 -17.54 3.74
CA LEU A 25 6.47 -16.34 4.37
C LEU A 25 6.74 -16.33 5.88
N THR A 26 8.03 -16.33 6.24
CA THR A 26 8.51 -16.25 7.62
C THR A 26 8.47 -14.83 8.17
N ASN A 27 8.74 -14.64 9.47
CA ASN A 27 8.90 -13.29 10.02
C ASN A 27 10.01 -12.52 9.30
N ASP A 28 11.16 -13.14 9.02
CA ASP A 28 12.26 -12.53 8.28
C ASP A 28 11.85 -12.08 6.87
N TYR A 29 10.97 -12.85 6.21
CA TYR A 29 10.43 -12.42 4.92
C TYR A 29 9.68 -11.08 5.06
N PHE A 30 8.78 -10.97 6.04
CA PHE A 30 8.00 -9.74 6.23
C PHE A 30 8.85 -8.57 6.74
N ASP A 31 9.78 -8.83 7.65
CA ASP A 31 10.51 -7.79 8.37
C ASP A 31 11.76 -7.30 7.62
N ILE A 32 12.32 -8.14 6.73
CA ILE A 32 13.56 -7.85 5.98
C ILE A 32 13.31 -7.91 4.47
N THR A 33 12.97 -9.07 3.92
CA THR A 33 12.92 -9.28 2.46
C THR A 33 11.88 -8.37 1.79
N LEU A 34 10.66 -8.32 2.33
CA LEU A 34 9.55 -7.55 1.80
C LEU A 34 9.77 -6.04 1.95
N VAL A 35 10.46 -5.60 2.99
CA VAL A 35 10.82 -4.19 3.21
C VAL A 35 11.96 -3.78 2.28
N GLY A 36 12.85 -4.70 1.91
CA GLY A 36 14.06 -4.46 1.12
C GLY A 36 13.85 -4.34 -0.39
N SER A 37 14.96 -4.45 -1.11
CA SER A 37 15.05 -4.29 -2.58
C SER A 37 14.40 -5.40 -3.39
N GLU A 38 14.00 -6.50 -2.76
CA GLU A 38 13.22 -7.57 -3.41
C GLU A 38 11.71 -7.36 -3.26
N GLY A 39 11.30 -6.42 -2.40
CA GLY A 39 9.90 -6.12 -2.12
C GLY A 39 9.56 -4.66 -2.42
N LEU A 40 9.48 -3.85 -1.37
CA LEU A 40 8.92 -2.50 -1.40
C LEU A 40 9.95 -1.38 -1.65
N ALA A 41 11.25 -1.63 -1.50
CA ALA A 41 12.30 -0.63 -1.73
C ALA A 41 12.72 -0.54 -3.22
N VAL A 42 11.75 -0.56 -4.12
CA VAL A 42 11.98 -0.50 -5.57
C VAL A 42 11.00 0.44 -6.28
N SER A 43 11.35 0.82 -7.50
CA SER A 43 10.52 1.53 -8.46
C SER A 43 10.17 0.63 -9.64
N GLY A 44 9.00 0.79 -10.26
CA GLY A 44 8.65 0.07 -11.48
C GLY A 44 7.19 -0.39 -11.54
N ARG A 45 6.72 -0.70 -12.75
CA ARG A 45 5.37 -1.25 -12.98
C ARG A 45 5.36 -2.75 -12.63
N GLY A 46 4.24 -3.23 -12.10
CA GLY A 46 4.04 -4.67 -11.85
C GLY A 46 4.78 -5.24 -10.63
N ASN A 47 5.19 -4.40 -9.68
CA ASN A 47 5.80 -4.89 -8.44
C ASN A 47 4.82 -5.72 -7.59
N ASN A 48 5.20 -6.97 -7.29
CA ASN A 48 4.35 -7.91 -6.55
C ASN A 48 4.09 -7.48 -5.11
N ALA A 49 5.06 -6.87 -4.43
CA ALA A 49 4.89 -6.38 -3.07
C ALA A 49 3.87 -5.23 -2.99
N TRP A 50 3.86 -4.33 -3.98
CA TRP A 50 2.83 -3.30 -4.14
C TRP A 50 1.45 -3.93 -4.36
N ASN A 51 1.34 -4.91 -5.26
CA ASN A 51 0.06 -5.58 -5.51
C ASN A 51 -0.44 -6.30 -4.25
N ALA A 52 0.46 -6.95 -3.50
CA ALA A 52 0.14 -7.56 -2.21
C ALA A 52 -0.33 -6.51 -1.21
N TYR A 53 0.32 -5.35 -1.13
CA TYR A 53 -0.11 -4.24 -0.29
C TYR A 53 -1.53 -3.76 -0.64
N VAL A 54 -1.81 -3.53 -1.93
CA VAL A 54 -3.15 -3.13 -2.37
C VAL A 54 -4.20 -4.19 -2.07
N ALA A 55 -3.89 -5.47 -2.29
CA ALA A 55 -4.79 -6.57 -1.93
C ALA A 55 -5.05 -6.60 -0.42
N SER A 56 -4.05 -6.27 0.39
CA SER A 56 -4.15 -6.22 1.85
C SER A 56 -5.08 -5.11 2.32
N LEU A 57 -5.04 -3.94 1.68
CA LEU A 57 -6.00 -2.86 1.94
C LEU A 57 -7.44 -3.30 1.66
N ASN A 58 -7.65 -4.11 0.62
CA ASN A 58 -8.97 -4.66 0.31
C ASN A 58 -9.42 -5.70 1.36
N ILE A 59 -8.57 -6.67 1.70
CA ILE A 59 -8.85 -7.73 2.69
C ILE A 59 -9.18 -7.13 4.06
N LEU A 60 -8.45 -6.08 4.45
CA LEU A 60 -8.63 -5.38 5.72
C LEU A 60 -9.73 -4.31 5.67
N ASN A 61 -10.46 -4.19 4.56
CA ASN A 61 -11.53 -3.22 4.35
C ASN A 61 -11.11 -1.77 4.66
N ALA A 62 -9.93 -1.35 4.20
CA ALA A 62 -9.40 -0.01 4.40
C ALA A 62 -10.13 1.03 3.53
N GLY A 63 -10.32 2.23 4.08
CA GLY A 63 -10.75 3.40 3.31
C GLY A 63 -9.69 3.87 2.32
N ILE A 64 -10.11 4.38 1.17
CA ILE A 64 -9.24 5.10 0.23
C ILE A 64 -8.75 6.38 0.91
N LEU A 65 -7.46 6.68 0.77
CA LEU A 65 -6.84 7.85 1.40
C LEU A 65 -7.55 9.15 0.97
N PHE A 66 -7.78 10.03 1.94
CA PHE A 66 -8.45 11.33 1.77
C PHE A 66 -9.93 11.30 1.36
N SER A 67 -10.55 10.11 1.27
CA SER A 67 -11.96 10.02 0.90
C SER A 67 -12.85 10.72 1.94
N LYS A 68 -13.63 11.72 1.49
CA LYS A 68 -14.66 12.37 2.32
C LYS A 68 -15.92 11.52 2.48
N SER A 69 -16.14 10.58 1.56
CA SER A 69 -17.35 9.74 1.52
C SER A 69 -17.12 8.34 2.08
N ASN A 70 -16.00 8.10 2.78
CA ASN A 70 -15.60 6.78 3.30
C ASN A 70 -15.63 5.69 2.23
N LEU A 71 -15.16 6.00 1.02
CA LEU A 71 -15.05 5.00 -0.05
C LEU A 71 -13.96 3.99 0.32
N PHE A 72 -14.28 2.70 0.25
CA PHE A 72 -13.33 1.61 0.52
C PHE A 72 -12.51 1.25 -0.71
N VAL A 73 -11.31 0.71 -0.48
CA VAL A 73 -10.43 0.21 -1.56
C VAL A 73 -11.11 -0.90 -2.39
N SER A 74 -12.02 -1.68 -1.79
CA SER A 74 -12.82 -2.68 -2.50
C SER A 74 -13.61 -2.09 -3.68
N LYS A 75 -14.12 -0.86 -3.54
CA LYS A 75 -14.87 -0.16 -4.58
C LYS A 75 -14.05 0.12 -5.83
N LEU A 76 -12.72 0.14 -5.73
CA LEU A 76 -11.81 0.32 -6.88
C LEU A 76 -11.87 -0.84 -7.87
N PHE A 77 -12.23 -2.03 -7.41
CA PHE A 77 -12.13 -3.27 -8.17
C PHE A 77 -13.51 -3.87 -8.53
N GLU A 78 -14.60 -3.17 -8.21
CA GLU A 78 -15.95 -3.59 -8.60
C GLU A 78 -16.14 -3.47 -10.12
N THR A 79 -16.48 -4.60 -10.76
CA THR A 79 -16.82 -4.65 -12.18
C THR A 79 -18.19 -4.02 -12.42
N GLY A 80 -18.29 -3.05 -13.34
CA GLY A 80 -19.59 -2.50 -13.77
C GLY A 80 -19.86 -1.05 -13.39
N THR A 81 -18.90 -0.31 -12.84
CA THR A 81 -19.05 1.14 -12.71
C THR A 81 -18.68 1.79 -14.03
N ASP A 82 -19.67 2.48 -14.61
CA ASP A 82 -19.61 3.26 -15.85
C ASP A 82 -18.21 3.81 -16.10
N GLY A 83 -17.71 3.69 -17.34
CA GLY A 83 -16.38 4.15 -17.79
C GLY A 83 -16.06 5.65 -17.60
N LYS A 84 -16.81 6.34 -16.73
CA LYS A 84 -16.62 7.70 -16.22
C LYS A 84 -15.89 7.77 -14.88
N ARG A 85 -15.58 6.66 -14.19
CA ARG A 85 -14.56 6.71 -13.13
C ARG A 85 -13.23 7.00 -13.82
N LYS A 86 -12.88 8.28 -13.96
CA LYS A 86 -11.51 8.72 -14.29
C LYS A 86 -10.58 7.80 -13.52
N SER A 87 -9.79 7.05 -14.28
CA SER A 87 -8.73 6.15 -13.85
C SER A 87 -8.30 6.47 -12.42
N LEU A 88 -8.54 5.55 -11.48
CA LEU A 88 -8.00 5.65 -10.14
C LEU A 88 -6.50 5.48 -10.23
N GLU A 89 -5.83 6.61 -10.41
CA GLU A 89 -4.39 6.69 -10.55
C GLU A 89 -3.73 6.58 -9.19
N LYS A 90 -2.50 6.08 -9.20
CA LYS A 90 -1.65 6.14 -8.01
C LYS A 90 -1.07 7.54 -7.97
N HIS A 91 -1.12 8.17 -6.81
CA HIS A 91 -0.54 9.49 -6.60
C HIS A 91 0.69 9.39 -5.72
N HIS A 92 1.68 10.23 -6.00
CA HIS A 92 2.81 10.40 -5.10
C HIS A 92 2.35 11.14 -3.85
N LEU A 93 2.73 10.64 -2.67
CA LEU A 93 2.49 11.31 -1.40
C LEU A 93 3.44 12.49 -1.25
N PHE A 94 4.73 12.29 -1.51
CA PHE A 94 5.67 13.37 -1.70
C PHE A 94 5.72 13.70 -3.20
N PRO A 95 5.21 14.86 -3.64
CA PRO A 95 4.98 15.07 -5.07
C PRO A 95 6.27 15.11 -5.87
N LYS A 96 6.16 14.69 -7.13
CA LYS A 96 7.33 14.57 -8.00
C LYS A 96 8.05 15.91 -8.19
N ALA A 97 7.30 17.00 -8.40
CA ALA A 97 7.89 18.33 -8.59
C ALA A 97 8.65 18.79 -7.35
N TYR A 98 8.06 18.65 -6.17
CA TYR A 98 8.70 18.92 -4.88
C TYR A 98 9.99 18.13 -4.68
N LEU A 99 9.96 16.82 -4.91
CA LEU A 99 11.17 16.00 -4.74
C LEU A 99 12.25 16.29 -5.80
N LYS A 100 11.87 16.67 -7.02
CA LYS A 100 12.83 17.08 -8.05
C LYS A 100 13.57 18.35 -7.65
N SER A 101 12.90 19.34 -7.05
CA SER A 101 13.56 20.56 -6.59
C SER A 101 14.56 20.30 -5.45
N MET A 102 14.36 19.22 -4.68
CA MET A 102 15.30 18.74 -3.66
C MET A 102 16.46 17.88 -4.21
N GLY A 103 16.50 17.61 -5.52
CA GLY A 103 17.58 16.86 -6.15
C GLY A 103 17.41 15.33 -6.17
N TYR A 104 16.23 14.79 -5.84
CA TYR A 104 15.99 13.35 -5.89
C TYR A 104 15.94 12.80 -7.33
N SER A 105 16.52 11.61 -7.52
CA SER A 105 16.43 10.87 -8.78
C SER A 105 15.03 10.32 -9.02
N ASP A 106 14.65 10.08 -10.28
CA ASP A 106 13.34 9.47 -10.59
C ASP A 106 13.19 8.08 -9.97
N ALA A 107 14.28 7.31 -9.85
CA ALA A 107 14.25 6.00 -9.20
C ALA A 107 13.87 6.10 -7.71
N LYS A 108 14.38 7.13 -7.01
CA LYS A 108 14.05 7.38 -5.61
C LYS A 108 12.62 7.92 -5.45
N ILE A 109 12.22 8.86 -6.30
CA ILE A 109 10.87 9.47 -6.30
C ILE A 109 9.77 8.42 -6.54
N ASN A 110 10.01 7.51 -7.49
CA ASN A 110 9.03 6.52 -7.93
C ASN A 110 9.08 5.21 -7.13
N GLN A 111 9.63 5.23 -5.91
CA GLN A 111 9.55 4.06 -5.03
C GLN A 111 8.11 3.73 -4.66
N MET A 112 7.79 2.43 -4.54
CA MET A 112 6.42 1.96 -4.23
C MET A 112 5.85 2.61 -2.97
N ALA A 113 6.69 2.81 -1.95
CA ALA A 113 6.31 3.47 -0.70
C ALA A 113 6.00 4.96 -0.82
N ASN A 114 6.21 5.60 -1.97
CA ASN A 114 5.74 6.96 -2.22
C ASN A 114 4.34 7.01 -2.85
N TYR A 115 3.73 5.88 -3.21
CA TYR A 115 2.43 5.87 -3.87
C TYR A 115 1.27 5.59 -2.93
N ALA A 116 0.11 6.18 -3.21
CA ALA A 116 -1.17 5.83 -2.60
C ALA A 116 -2.30 5.93 -3.63
N TYR A 117 -3.39 5.21 -3.38
CA TYR A 117 -4.67 5.54 -4.01
C TYR A 117 -5.33 6.61 -3.17
N ILE A 118 -5.71 7.71 -3.80
CA ILE A 118 -6.39 8.82 -3.15
C ILE A 118 -7.76 9.03 -3.78
N ASP A 119 -8.72 9.49 -2.99
CA ASP A 119 -10.00 10.00 -3.47
C ASP A 119 -10.12 11.44 -3.00
N TRP A 120 -9.66 12.35 -3.86
CA TRP A 120 -9.65 13.78 -3.59
C TRP A 120 -10.06 14.54 -4.85
N LYS A 121 -11.33 14.96 -4.88
CA LYS A 121 -11.93 15.60 -6.06
C LYS A 121 -11.78 17.12 -6.08
N ASP A 122 -11.47 17.71 -4.93
CA ASP A 122 -11.40 19.17 -4.74
C ASP A 122 -9.92 19.59 -4.81
N ASN A 123 -9.54 20.62 -5.57
CA ASN A 123 -8.18 21.20 -5.49
C ASN A 123 -7.02 20.20 -5.65
N MET A 124 -7.05 19.38 -6.71
CA MET A 124 -5.96 18.46 -7.02
C MET A 124 -4.58 19.14 -7.13
N ASP A 125 -4.54 20.41 -7.55
CA ASP A 125 -3.29 21.16 -7.75
C ASP A 125 -2.49 21.34 -6.46
N ILE A 126 -3.13 21.33 -5.28
CA ILE A 126 -2.42 21.46 -4.00
C ILE A 126 -1.61 20.21 -3.66
N LEU A 127 -1.92 19.08 -4.30
CA LEU A 127 -1.18 17.84 -4.13
C LEU A 127 0.16 17.84 -4.90
N ASP A 128 0.52 18.94 -5.56
CA ASP A 128 1.85 19.14 -6.13
C ASP A 128 2.84 19.80 -5.14
N ASP A 129 2.34 20.34 -4.01
CA ASP A 129 3.14 20.96 -2.95
C ASP A 129 3.72 19.95 -1.95
N ALA A 130 4.64 20.40 -1.08
CA ALA A 130 5.15 19.56 -0.01
C ALA A 130 4.01 19.01 0.89
N PRO A 131 4.12 17.77 1.41
CA PRO A 131 3.12 17.21 2.34
C PRO A 131 2.79 18.12 3.52
N SER A 132 3.79 18.80 4.09
CA SER A 132 3.62 19.75 5.19
C SER A 132 2.72 20.95 4.84
N VAL A 133 2.50 21.23 3.54
CA VAL A 133 1.59 22.28 3.06
C VAL A 133 0.18 21.73 2.86
N TYR A 134 0.02 20.66 2.09
CA TYR A 134 -1.32 20.20 1.71
C TYR A 134 -1.98 19.33 2.78
N TYR A 135 -1.22 18.54 3.53
CA TYR A 135 -1.80 17.55 4.45
C TYR A 135 -2.59 18.19 5.60
N PRO A 136 -2.13 19.31 6.22
CA PRO A 136 -2.93 20.04 7.21
C PRO A 136 -4.28 20.54 6.64
N ILE A 137 -4.31 20.93 5.37
CA ILE A 137 -5.53 21.40 4.71
C ILE A 137 -6.52 20.25 4.51
N ILE A 138 -6.04 19.08 4.10
CA ILE A 138 -6.85 17.87 3.97
C ILE A 138 -7.41 17.41 5.32
N CYS A 139 -6.60 17.54 6.37
CA CYS A 139 -6.98 17.15 7.73
C CYS A 139 -7.84 18.19 8.44
N SER A 140 -8.02 19.39 7.86
CA SER A 140 -8.82 20.45 8.45
C SER A 140 -10.25 19.99 8.71
N GLY A 141 -10.70 20.16 9.96
CA GLY A 141 -12.03 19.74 10.41
C GLY A 141 -12.17 18.26 10.76
N LYS A 142 -11.10 17.45 10.64
CA LYS A 142 -11.07 16.07 11.16
C LYS A 142 -10.59 16.05 12.60
N SER A 143 -11.15 15.13 13.38
CA SER A 143 -10.59 14.79 14.70
C SER A 143 -9.26 14.06 14.55
N ASP A 144 -8.44 14.14 15.60
CA ASP A 144 -7.16 13.45 15.70
C ASP A 144 -7.32 11.91 15.63
N GLU A 145 -8.44 11.37 16.11
CA GLU A 145 -8.78 9.95 15.98
C GLU A 145 -9.06 9.57 14.52
N GLU A 146 -9.81 10.39 13.78
CA GLU A 146 -10.08 10.15 12.35
C GLU A 146 -8.81 10.21 11.51
N ILE A 147 -7.91 11.16 11.82
CA ILE A 147 -6.60 11.28 11.15
C ILE A 147 -5.77 10.03 11.40
N ARG A 148 -5.58 9.62 12.67
CA ARG A 148 -4.79 8.43 13.01
C ARG A 148 -5.38 7.15 12.44
N ARG A 149 -6.71 7.02 12.39
CA ARG A 149 -7.37 5.89 11.73
C ARG A 149 -7.03 5.86 10.24
N MET A 150 -7.20 6.98 9.53
CA MET A 150 -6.90 7.09 8.10
C MET A 150 -5.43 6.79 7.79
N GLU A 151 -4.51 7.34 8.58
CA GLU A 151 -3.07 7.09 8.47
C GLU A 151 -2.76 5.60 8.67
N SER A 152 -3.25 5.02 9.76
CA SER A 152 -3.06 3.60 10.09
C SER A 152 -3.61 2.71 9.00
N GLU A 153 -4.82 2.94 8.50
CA GLU A 153 -5.43 2.18 7.42
C GLU A 153 -4.57 2.17 6.14
N ASN A 154 -3.93 3.30 5.83
CA ASN A 154 -3.14 3.50 4.60
C ASN A 154 -1.61 3.42 4.80
N ALA A 155 -1.18 2.79 5.90
CA ALA A 155 0.23 2.56 6.25
C ALA A 155 1.07 3.85 6.25
N LEU A 156 0.49 4.97 6.71
CA LEU A 156 1.21 6.22 6.91
C LEU A 156 1.73 6.28 8.35
N PRO A 157 3.02 6.60 8.56
CA PRO A 157 3.51 7.00 9.88
C PRO A 157 2.73 8.22 10.37
N HIS A 158 2.43 8.30 11.67
CA HIS A 158 1.79 9.50 12.21
C HIS A 158 2.73 10.71 12.10
N GLY A 159 2.26 11.83 11.58
CA GLY A 159 3.09 13.03 11.35
C GLY A 159 4.04 12.92 10.15
N TRP A 160 3.78 11.99 9.23
CA TRP A 160 4.59 11.73 8.04
C TRP A 160 4.81 12.95 7.15
N GLU A 161 3.90 13.91 7.18
CA GLU A 161 3.94 15.12 6.37
C GLU A 161 5.14 16.02 6.70
N ASN A 162 5.70 15.86 7.90
CA ASN A 162 6.85 16.61 8.40
C ASN A 162 8.16 15.79 8.38
N MET A 163 8.11 14.54 7.92
CA MET A 163 9.29 13.66 7.87
C MET A 163 10.22 14.02 6.71
N ALA A 164 11.52 13.78 6.90
CA ALA A 164 12.45 13.68 5.78
C ALA A 164 12.00 12.54 4.85
N TYR A 165 12.18 12.72 3.54
CA TYR A 165 11.62 11.80 2.55
C TYR A 165 12.16 10.37 2.68
N GLU A 166 13.44 10.21 2.98
CA GLU A 166 14.07 8.90 3.17
C GLU A 166 13.55 8.17 4.40
N ASP A 167 13.43 8.88 5.52
CA ASP A 167 12.89 8.35 6.77
C ASP A 167 11.43 7.93 6.57
N PHE A 168 10.66 8.74 5.85
CA PHE A 168 9.30 8.42 5.46
C PHE A 168 9.23 7.11 4.66
N LEU A 169 10.06 6.96 3.62
CA LEU A 169 10.07 5.75 2.80
C LEU A 169 10.39 4.52 3.65
N GLU A 170 11.37 4.60 4.55
CA GLU A 170 11.72 3.49 5.44
C GLU A 170 10.61 3.12 6.42
N ALA A 171 10.05 4.12 7.10
CA ALA A 171 8.97 3.91 8.06
C ALA A 171 7.71 3.34 7.37
N ARG A 172 7.33 3.91 6.23
CA ARG A 172 6.17 3.48 5.47
C ARG A 172 6.31 2.05 4.94
N ARG A 173 7.49 1.64 4.45
CA ARG A 173 7.69 0.24 4.00
C ARG A 173 7.43 -0.77 5.11
N LYS A 174 7.87 -0.48 6.34
CA LYS A 174 7.60 -1.34 7.51
C LYS A 174 6.10 -1.45 7.79
N LEU A 175 5.38 -0.33 7.75
CA LEU A 175 3.92 -0.33 7.95
C LEU A 175 3.17 -1.06 6.81
N MET A 176 3.61 -0.88 5.56
CA MET A 176 3.05 -1.60 4.41
C MET A 176 3.27 -3.11 4.54
N ALA A 177 4.48 -3.54 4.92
CA ALA A 177 4.77 -4.95 5.18
C ALA A 177 3.92 -5.51 6.31
N ALA A 178 3.69 -4.73 7.38
CA ALA A 178 2.80 -5.11 8.47
C ALA A 178 1.34 -5.28 8.01
N LYS A 179 0.83 -4.42 7.11
CA LYS A 179 -0.50 -4.61 6.50
C LYS A 179 -0.58 -5.89 5.67
N ILE A 180 0.46 -6.19 4.91
CA ILE A 180 0.53 -7.43 4.13
C ILE A 180 0.51 -8.65 5.05
N LYS A 181 1.31 -8.64 6.12
CA LYS A 181 1.33 -9.70 7.13
C LYS A 181 -0.04 -9.87 7.79
N ALA A 182 -0.68 -8.78 8.22
CA ALA A 182 -1.99 -8.83 8.87
C ALA A 182 -3.07 -9.42 7.95
N ALA A 183 -3.11 -9.01 6.69
CA ALA A 183 -4.04 -9.57 5.70
C ALA A 183 -3.75 -11.04 5.42
N PHE A 184 -2.47 -11.43 5.33
CA PHE A 184 -2.06 -12.83 5.16
C PHE A 184 -2.53 -13.70 6.33
N GLU A 185 -2.34 -13.25 7.58
CA GLU A 185 -2.81 -13.98 8.76
C GLU A 185 -4.34 -14.10 8.80
N GLN A 186 -5.07 -13.07 8.34
CA GLN A 186 -6.53 -13.16 8.21
C GLN A 186 -6.95 -14.22 7.18
N LEU A 187 -6.28 -14.28 6.03
CA LEU A 187 -6.55 -15.31 5.03
C LEU A 187 -6.24 -16.71 5.55
N LYS A 188 -5.13 -16.88 6.28
CA LYS A 188 -4.73 -18.17 6.86
C LYS A 188 -5.78 -18.75 7.81
N LYS A 189 -6.44 -17.90 8.60
CA LYS A 189 -7.54 -18.29 9.50
C LYS A 189 -8.78 -18.81 8.77
N ASN A 190 -9.01 -18.38 7.52
CA ASN A 190 -10.18 -18.81 6.74
C ASN A 190 -9.97 -20.17 6.04
N VAL A 191 -8.75 -20.72 6.10
CA VAL A 191 -8.35 -21.96 5.43
C VAL A 191 -8.17 -23.13 6.41
N GLN A 192 -8.06 -22.82 7.71
CA GLN A 192 -8.14 -23.75 8.83
C GLN A 192 -9.60 -24.04 9.18
#